data_AF-A0A2W2HNF6-F1
#
_entry.id   AF-A0A2W2HNF6-F1
#
_cell.length_a   1.000
_cell.length_b   1.000
_cell.length_c   1.000
_cell.angle_alpha   90.00
_cell.angle_beta   90.00
_cell.angle_gamma   90.00
#
_symmetry.space_group_name_H-M   'P 1'
#
loop_
_entity.id
_entity.type
_entity.pdbx_description
1 polymer ?
#
loop_
_entity_poly.entity_id
_entity_poly.type
_entity_poly.pdbx_seq_one_letter_code
_entity_poly.pdbx_strand_id
1 'polypeptide(L)'
;MCENCWDKYGRQADWNPRVEQAVALIHAICDEEITGGPLHYVISNWNVRGTIAPCSASDYSPEVERAANELAALFNEMPEPERAAALAYAQGYATLTPGA
;
A
#
# COMPACT_ATOMS: atom_id res chain seq x y z
N MET A 1 5.29 -7.29 -6.74
CA MET A 1 6.68 -6.86 -7.00
C MET A 1 7.62 -7.86 -6.32
N CYS A 2 8.76 -8.26 -6.92
CA CYS A 2 9.77 -9.10 -6.23
C CYS A 2 10.87 -8.23 -5.60
N GLU A 3 11.72 -8.79 -4.73
CA GLU A 3 12.88 -8.10 -4.13
C GLU A 3 13.72 -7.32 -5.18
N ASN A 4 13.94 -7.90 -6.36
CA ASN A 4 14.69 -7.24 -7.45
C ASN A 4 14.04 -5.95 -7.98
N CYS A 5 12.72 -5.81 -7.86
CA CYS A 5 12.04 -4.58 -8.24
C CYS A 5 12.07 -3.55 -7.10
N TRP A 6 12.03 -3.99 -5.84
CA TRP A 6 12.28 -3.13 -4.67
C TRP A 6 13.70 -2.52 -4.71
N ASP A 7 14.71 -3.34 -5.03
CA ASP A 7 16.09 -2.87 -5.19
C ASP A 7 16.26 -1.83 -6.31
N LYS A 8 15.43 -1.90 -7.37
CA LYS A 8 15.46 -0.94 -8.49
C LYS A 8 14.80 0.40 -8.20
N TYR A 9 13.82 0.47 -7.31
CA TYR A 9 13.20 1.75 -6.92
C TYR A 9 14.02 2.52 -5.89
N GLY A 10 15.16 1.96 -5.47
CA GLY A 10 16.03 2.54 -4.46
C GLY A 10 15.40 2.35 -3.08
N ARG A 11 16.20 1.92 -2.12
CA ARG A 11 15.86 1.81 -0.68
C ARG A 11 15.45 3.16 -0.03
N GLN A 12 15.07 4.17 -0.80
CA GLN A 12 15.02 5.59 -0.42
C GLN A 12 13.62 6.18 -0.28
N ALA A 13 12.59 5.37 -0.06
CA ALA A 13 11.36 5.93 0.48
C ALA A 13 11.45 5.85 2.01
N ASP A 14 11.96 6.96 2.57
CA ASP A 14 12.12 7.16 4.00
C ASP A 14 10.78 6.94 4.70
N TRP A 15 10.84 6.24 5.83
CA TRP A 15 9.69 6.11 6.71
C TRP A 15 9.19 7.50 7.11
N ASN A 16 7.90 7.75 6.89
CA ASN A 16 7.25 9.01 7.22
C ASN A 16 5.79 8.77 7.65
N PRO A 17 5.10 9.77 8.22
CA PRO A 17 3.74 9.58 8.73
C PRO A 17 2.71 9.12 7.68
N ARG A 18 2.88 9.50 6.41
CA ARG A 18 1.99 9.07 5.31
C ARG A 18 2.24 7.60 4.94
N VAL A 19 3.49 7.18 4.92
CA VAL A 19 3.87 5.77 4.72
C VAL A 19 3.33 4.92 5.86
N GLU A 20 3.49 5.36 7.11
CA GLU A 20 2.93 4.68 8.30
C GLU A 20 1.40 4.55 8.22
N GLN A 21 0.71 5.64 7.90
CA GLN A 21 -0.74 5.62 7.73
C GLN A 21 -1.18 4.66 6.61
N ALA A 22 -0.48 4.67 5.47
CA ALA A 22 -0.77 3.77 4.37
C ALA A 22 -0.53 2.30 4.77
N VAL A 23 0.53 1.99 5.51
CA VAL A 23 0.78 0.63 6.04
C VAL A 23 -0.37 0.16 6.92
N ALA A 24 -0.83 1.01 7.84
CA ALA A 24 -1.95 0.68 8.71
C ALA A 24 -3.25 0.40 7.93
N LEU A 25 -3.53 1.19 6.89
CA LEU A 25 -4.69 0.96 6.02
C LEU A 25 -4.55 -0.32 5.18
N ILE A 26 -3.35 -0.64 4.69
CA ILE A 26 -3.10 -1.89 3.97
C ILE A 26 -3.34 -3.09 4.89
N HIS A 27 -2.86 -3.05 6.14
CA HIS A 27 -3.13 -4.11 7.12
C HIS A 27 -4.61 -4.23 7.44
N ALA A 28 -5.32 -3.11 7.67
CA ALA A 28 -6.76 -3.14 7.91
C ALA A 28 -7.55 -3.80 6.75
N ILE A 29 -7.13 -3.58 5.50
CA ILE A 29 -7.73 -4.27 4.35
C ILE A 29 -7.36 -5.76 4.35
N CYS A 30 -6.09 -6.08 4.51
CA CYS A 30 -5.58 -7.46 4.37
C CYS A 30 -5.95 -8.39 5.52
N ASP A 31 -6.24 -7.85 6.71
CA ASP A 31 -6.67 -8.62 7.88
C ASP A 31 -8.06 -9.23 7.67
N GLU A 32 -8.94 -8.54 6.93
CA GLU A 32 -10.27 -9.06 6.54
C GLU A 32 -10.24 -9.71 5.15
N GLU A 33 -9.55 -9.08 4.19
CA GLU A 33 -9.49 -9.47 2.79
C GLU A 33 -8.04 -9.71 2.37
N ILE A 34 -7.52 -10.91 2.62
CA ILE A 34 -6.12 -11.29 2.33
C ILE A 34 -5.69 -11.05 0.87
N THR A 35 -6.65 -10.96 -0.06
CA THR A 35 -6.40 -10.66 -1.47
C THR A 35 -6.13 -9.17 -1.75
N GLY A 36 -6.34 -8.29 -0.76
CA GLY A 36 -6.25 -6.83 -0.87
C GLY A 36 -7.58 -6.15 -1.22
N GLY A 37 -8.70 -6.89 -1.18
CA GLY A 37 -10.05 -6.36 -1.31
C GLY A 37 -10.27 -5.47 -2.57
N PRO A 38 -10.96 -4.32 -2.44
CA PRO A 38 -11.17 -3.37 -3.54
C PRO A 38 -9.89 -2.88 -4.23
N LEU A 39 -8.73 -3.00 -3.57
CA LEU A 39 -7.42 -2.58 -4.07
C LEU A 39 -6.48 -3.75 -4.38
N HIS A 40 -7.01 -4.97 -4.57
CA HIS A 40 -6.20 -6.18 -4.80
C HIS A 40 -5.15 -6.00 -5.91
N TYR A 41 -5.46 -5.29 -6.99
CA TYR A 41 -4.51 -5.04 -8.07
C TYR A 41 -3.35 -4.12 -7.65
N VAL A 42 -3.62 -3.12 -6.81
CA VAL A 42 -2.60 -2.23 -6.28
C VAL A 42 -1.74 -2.96 -5.26
N ILE A 43 -2.37 -3.65 -4.29
CA ILE A 43 -1.68 -4.29 -3.17
C ILE A 43 -0.89 -5.52 -3.64
N SER A 44 -1.52 -6.42 -4.42
CA SER A 44 -0.88 -7.67 -4.84
C SER A 44 0.13 -7.46 -5.96
N ASN A 45 -0.16 -6.60 -6.93
CA ASN A 45 0.70 -6.41 -8.10
C ASN A 45 1.62 -5.20 -7.99
N TRP A 46 1.50 -4.41 -6.92
CA TRP A 46 2.22 -3.15 -6.73
C TRP A 46 2.02 -2.18 -7.89
N ASN A 47 0.78 -2.13 -8.41
CA ASN A 47 0.44 -1.17 -9.44
C ASN A 47 0.18 0.21 -8.81
N VAL A 48 1.25 0.87 -8.38
CA VAL A 48 1.21 2.16 -7.68
C VAL A 48 1.27 3.38 -8.61
N ARG A 49 1.27 3.15 -9.93
CA ARG A 49 1.43 4.18 -10.95
C ARG A 49 0.10 4.83 -11.33
N GLY A 50 0.13 6.13 -11.60
CA GLY A 50 -1.04 6.89 -12.02
C GLY A 50 -2.07 7.09 -10.91
N THR A 51 -3.32 7.34 -11.32
CA THR A 51 -4.45 7.52 -10.38
C THR A 51 -4.98 6.18 -9.92
N ILE A 52 -5.11 6.01 -8.62
CA ILE A 52 -5.60 4.81 -7.96
C ILE A 52 -7.06 5.01 -7.58
N ALA A 53 -7.90 4.03 -7.90
CA ALA A 53 -9.30 3.99 -7.54
C ALA A 53 -9.65 2.57 -7.07
N PRO A 54 -10.42 2.42 -5.97
CA PRO A 54 -10.95 1.12 -5.56
C PRO A 54 -11.92 0.57 -6.60
N CYS A 55 -11.96 -0.75 -6.71
CA CYS A 55 -13.03 -1.45 -7.42
C CYS A 55 -14.37 -1.25 -6.70
N SER A 56 -15.44 -0.97 -7.44
CA SER A 56 -16.79 -0.75 -6.91
C SER A 56 -17.61 -2.05 -6.77
N ALA A 57 -16.99 -3.14 -6.30
CA ALA A 57 -17.70 -4.40 -6.07
C ALA A 57 -18.42 -4.37 -4.72
N SER A 58 -19.66 -4.84 -4.67
CA SER A 58 -20.57 -4.73 -3.52
C SER A 58 -20.37 -5.76 -2.40
N ASP A 59 -19.34 -6.61 -2.51
CA ASP A 59 -19.24 -7.83 -1.72
C ASP A 59 -18.26 -7.68 -0.55
N TYR A 60 -17.66 -6.51 -0.37
CA TYR A 60 -16.71 -6.21 0.71
C TYR A 60 -17.41 -5.63 1.93
N SER A 61 -16.82 -5.81 3.12
CA SER A 61 -17.33 -5.17 4.33
C SER A 61 -17.25 -3.63 4.21
N PRO A 62 -18.19 -2.88 4.82
CA PRO A 62 -18.13 -1.42 4.84
C PRO A 62 -16.80 -0.88 5.39
N GLU A 63 -16.19 -1.60 6.33
CA GLU A 63 -14.89 -1.29 6.91
C GLU A 63 -13.76 -1.41 5.88
N VAL A 64 -13.72 -2.50 5.11
CA VAL A 64 -12.74 -2.70 4.02
C VAL A 64 -12.95 -1.67 2.91
N GLU A 65 -14.20 -1.39 2.53
CA GLU A 65 -14.49 -0.36 1.53
C GLU A 65 -14.02 1.02 1.98
N ARG A 66 -14.26 1.38 3.24
CA ARG A 66 -13.80 2.65 3.81
C ARG A 66 -12.28 2.73 3.82
N ALA A 67 -11.59 1.70 4.33
CA ALA A 67 -10.13 1.65 4.36
C ALA A 67 -9.53 1.72 2.94
N ALA A 68 -10.13 1.05 1.96
CA ALA A 68 -9.69 1.10 0.57
C ALA A 68 -9.87 2.49 -0.06
N ASN A 69 -10.99 3.17 0.21
CA ASN A 69 -11.20 4.55 -0.26
C ASN A 69 -10.21 5.52 0.38
N GLU A 70 -9.97 5.41 1.70
CA GLU A 70 -8.98 6.21 2.42
C GLU A 70 -7.56 5.97 1.87
N LEU A 71 -7.18 4.71 1.63
CA LEU A 71 -5.88 4.34 1.07
C LEU A 71 -5.70 4.87 -0.36
N ALA A 72 -6.73 4.77 -1.20
CA ALA A 72 -6.67 5.28 -2.57
C ALA A 72 -6.49 6.80 -2.61
N ALA A 73 -7.23 7.55 -1.77
CA ALA A 73 -7.08 8.99 -1.64
C ALA A 73 -5.66 9.36 -1.17
N LEU A 74 -5.18 8.70 -0.12
CA LEU A 74 -3.83 8.93 0.41
C LEU A 74 -2.75 8.64 -0.63
N PHE A 75 -2.83 7.48 -1.31
CA PHE A 75 -1.87 7.15 -2.36
C PHE A 75 -1.87 8.18 -3.48
N ASN A 76 -3.02 8.67 -3.93
CA ASN A 76 -3.06 9.70 -4.98
C ASN A 76 -2.35 11.01 -4.61
N GLU A 77 -2.20 11.30 -3.31
CA GLU A 77 -1.44 12.46 -2.79
C GLU A 77 0.06 12.16 -2.53
N MET A 78 0.44 10.89 -2.53
CA MET A 78 1.81 10.44 -2.27
C MET A 78 2.61 10.32 -3.58
N PRO A 79 3.91 10.66 -3.56
CA PRO A 79 4.84 10.26 -4.61
C PRO A 79 4.89 8.74 -4.79
N GLU A 80 5.10 8.26 -6.02
CA GLU A 80 5.19 6.82 -6.31
C GLU A 80 6.20 6.06 -5.42
N PRO A 81 7.39 6.61 -5.10
CA PRO A 81 8.32 5.94 -4.18
C PRO A 81 7.72 5.68 -2.79
N GLU A 82 6.94 6.61 -2.24
CA GLU A 82 6.32 6.44 -0.92
C GLU A 82 5.20 5.39 -0.96
N ARG A 83 4.42 5.35 -2.05
CA ARG A 83 3.41 4.28 -2.26
C ARG A 83 4.08 2.90 -2.29
N ALA A 84 5.22 2.80 -2.98
CA ALA A 84 6.01 1.57 -3.04
C ALA A 84 6.59 1.19 -1.68
N ALA A 85 7.10 2.16 -0.89
CA ALA A 85 7.53 1.90 0.49
C ALA A 85 6.39 1.37 1.36
N ALA A 86 5.21 1.98 1.31
CA ALA A 86 4.07 1.52 2.11
C ALA A 86 3.75 0.04 1.84
N LEU A 87 3.75 -0.38 0.57
CA LEU A 87 3.59 -1.79 0.21
C LEU A 87 4.75 -2.66 0.71
N ALA A 88 5.99 -2.18 0.58
CA ALA A 88 7.19 -2.90 1.04
C ALA A 88 7.17 -3.15 2.55
N TYR A 89 6.82 -2.14 3.35
CA TYR A 89 6.68 -2.24 4.81
C TYR A 89 5.50 -3.14 5.18
N ALA A 90 4.33 -2.96 4.55
CA ALA A 90 3.15 -3.75 4.87
C ALA A 90 3.33 -5.25 4.59
N GLN A 91 4.10 -5.60 3.56
CA GLN A 91 4.38 -6.99 3.16
C GLN A 91 5.68 -7.56 3.78
N GLY A 92 6.40 -6.78 4.60
CA GLY A 92 7.60 -7.25 5.30
C GLY A 92 8.88 -7.31 4.45
N TYR A 93 8.89 -6.75 3.24
CA TYR A 93 10.10 -6.62 2.41
C TYR A 93 11.06 -5.54 2.93
N ALA A 94 10.51 -4.54 3.62
CA ALA A 94 11.28 -3.53 4.33
C ALA A 94 11.02 -3.67 5.83
N THR A 95 12.09 -3.67 6.60
CA THR A 95 12.03 -3.48 8.05
C THR A 95 12.51 -2.07 8.35
N LEU A 96 11.92 -1.43 9.36
CA LEU A 96 12.48 -0.19 9.91
C LEU A 96 13.92 -0.50 10.28
N THR A 97 14.88 0.02 9.51
CA THR A 97 16.28 -0.12 9.88
C THR A 97 16.50 0.91 10.99
N PRO A 98 16.72 0.52 12.25
CA PRO A 98 16.95 1.49 13.31
C PRO A 98 18.34 2.06 13.09
N GLY A 99 18.43 3.26 12.52
CA GLY A 99 19.66 4.06 12.42
C GLY A 99 20.74 3.48 11.50
N ALA A 100 20.94 4.12 10.34
CA ALA A 100 22.22 4.16 9.66
C ALA A 100 22.69 5.62 9.59
#